data_AF-A0A0Q5AW57-F1
#
_entry.id   AF-A0A0Q5AW57-F1
#
_cell.length_a   1.000
_cell.length_b   1.000
_cell.length_c   1.000
_cell.angle_alpha   90.00
_cell.angle_beta   90.00
_cell.angle_gamma   90.00
#
_symmetry.space_group_name_H-M   'P 1'
#
loop_
_entity.id
_entity.type
_entity.pdbx_description
1 polymer ?
#
loop_
_entity_poly.entity_id
_entity_poly.type
_entity_poly.pdbx_seq_one_letter_code
_entity_poly.pdbx_strand_id
1 'polypeptide(L)'
;MLTITHTPEAGTIIEGTSRGDGTAEILKASGWRWGRSIGAWYVPQSRDRLPKWWTINRAATALRDAGHEVTIEAEETFRSTAEAEADKIERQAARVDALDAKADRRAADADTADAAARRALDRLPEGGEPIKIGHHSETRHRNAIEKAHNAMGRSVEADREATRARARADVAAGTTESRYAPGMVARRIDRLDTDIRGCTRRIEGSSHNFGGGYIETTAPATGAYRERLLTQRAQLEDQRAYWSAVREAQAAAGQVTIHSRDTINKGDMIKHRFGWHVVTRVNPKSVTVALDWNDGTRPYKVVYADVQGHHTAAEVEAARAAATEKAATETAAAS
;
A
#
# COMPACT_ATOMS: atom_id res chain seq x y z
N MET A 1 13.95 34.05 11.66
CA MET A 1 14.11 32.82 12.46
C MET A 1 13.23 31.75 11.86
N LEU A 2 13.79 30.58 11.57
CA LEU A 2 13.08 29.40 11.04
C LEU A 2 13.07 28.32 12.13
N THR A 3 11.93 27.68 12.34
CA THR A 3 11.81 26.60 13.33
C THR A 3 11.43 25.31 12.63
N ILE A 4 12.29 24.30 12.73
CA ILE A 4 11.99 22.94 12.28
C ILE A 4 11.45 22.17 13.47
N THR A 5 10.17 21.81 13.41
CA THR A 5 9.49 21.05 14.47
C THR A 5 9.22 19.63 13.99
N HIS A 6 9.48 18.65 14.84
CA HIS A 6 9.04 17.27 14.64
C HIS A 6 8.27 16.77 15.85
N THR A 7 7.00 16.46 15.63
CA THR A 7 6.17 15.69 16.55
C THR A 7 5.69 14.41 15.86
N PRO A 8 5.39 13.34 16.61
CA PRO A 8 4.84 12.12 16.03
C PRO A 8 3.56 12.36 15.20
N GLU A 9 2.68 13.24 15.67
CA GLU A 9 1.37 13.51 15.06
C GLU A 9 1.45 14.40 13.80
N ALA A 10 2.26 15.47 13.84
CA ALA A 10 2.40 16.37 12.69
C ALA A 10 3.43 15.86 11.67
N GLY A 11 4.41 15.10 12.15
CA GLY A 11 5.64 14.81 11.42
C GLY A 11 6.61 16.00 11.47
N THR A 12 7.54 16.07 10.51
CA THR A 12 8.52 17.16 10.42
C THR A 12 7.98 18.28 9.53
N ILE A 13 7.84 19.46 10.11
CA ILE A 13 7.42 20.71 9.45
C ILE A 13 8.45 21.81 9.72
N ILE A 14 8.43 22.86 8.90
CA ILE A 14 9.23 24.07 9.12
C ILE A 14 8.32 25.30 9.03
N GLU A 15 8.47 26.16 10.02
CA GLU A 15 7.73 27.40 10.19
C GLU A 15 8.65 28.61 10.01
N GLY A 16 8.06 29.78 9.76
CA GLY A 16 8.80 31.03 9.54
C GLY A 16 9.27 31.28 8.11
N THR A 17 8.98 30.37 7.17
CA THR A 17 9.27 30.58 5.74
C THR A 17 8.24 31.52 5.10
N SER A 18 8.68 32.33 4.14
CA SER A 18 7.86 33.28 3.40
C SER A 18 8.09 33.14 1.89
N ARG A 19 7.14 33.63 1.07
CA ARG A 19 7.30 33.54 -0.38
C ARG A 19 8.39 34.51 -0.83
N GLY A 20 9.43 33.99 -1.47
CA GLY A 20 10.51 34.79 -2.07
C GLY A 20 11.73 34.99 -1.18
N ASP A 21 11.80 34.34 -0.01
CA ASP A 21 12.94 34.42 0.92
C ASP A 21 14.10 33.46 0.60
N GLY A 22 14.07 32.79 -0.56
CA GLY A 22 15.08 31.80 -0.98
C GLY A 22 14.98 30.42 -0.31
N THR A 23 14.21 30.27 0.78
CA THR A 23 14.11 28.99 1.52
C THR A 23 13.51 27.86 0.68
N ALA A 24 12.59 28.20 -0.22
CA ALA A 24 11.86 27.24 -1.05
C ALA A 24 12.76 26.36 -1.92
N GLU A 25 13.83 26.91 -2.48
CA GLU A 25 14.76 26.17 -3.36
C GLU A 25 15.63 25.21 -2.54
N ILE A 26 16.12 25.68 -1.40
CA ILE A 26 16.92 24.91 -0.44
C ILE A 26 16.11 23.71 0.10
N LEU A 27 14.85 23.97 0.48
CA LEU A 27 13.95 22.95 1.01
C LEU A 27 13.60 21.89 -0.04
N LYS A 28 13.30 22.30 -1.29
CA LYS A 28 13.09 21.35 -2.40
C LYS A 28 14.32 20.48 -2.64
N ALA A 29 15.51 21.08 -2.68
CA ALA A 29 16.77 20.35 -2.88
C ALA A 29 17.07 19.37 -1.74
N SER A 30 16.57 19.66 -0.54
CA SER A 30 16.65 18.80 0.64
C SER A 30 15.54 17.75 0.74
N GLY A 31 14.65 17.66 -0.26
CA GLY A 31 13.58 16.65 -0.33
C GLY A 31 12.29 17.03 0.40
N TRP A 32 12.14 18.29 0.81
CA TRP A 32 10.92 18.81 1.43
C TRP A 32 9.86 19.14 0.38
N ARG A 33 8.59 19.11 0.78
CA ARG A 33 7.46 19.43 -0.09
C ARG A 33 6.58 20.51 0.55
N TRP A 34 5.97 21.35 -0.27
CA TRP A 34 4.97 22.31 0.17
C TRP A 34 3.62 21.63 0.32
N GLY A 35 3.04 21.65 1.52
CA GLY A 35 1.71 21.13 1.80
C GLY A 35 0.68 22.25 1.77
N ARG A 36 -0.14 22.31 0.71
CA ARG A 36 -1.16 23.38 0.57
C ARG A 36 -2.19 23.38 1.71
N SER A 37 -2.55 22.22 2.24
CA SER A 37 -3.54 22.08 3.32
C SER A 37 -3.00 22.45 4.70
N ILE A 38 -1.68 22.36 4.90
CA ILE A 38 -1.02 22.69 6.17
C ILE A 38 -0.35 24.07 6.12
N GLY A 39 -0.28 24.70 4.95
CA GLY A 39 0.35 26.01 4.78
C GLY A 39 1.85 26.04 5.11
N ALA A 40 2.53 24.89 5.05
CA ALA A 40 3.91 24.74 5.49
C ALA A 40 4.71 23.77 4.60
N TRP A 41 6.03 23.89 4.69
CA TRP A 41 6.96 22.90 4.15
C TRP A 41 7.07 21.73 5.11
N TYR A 42 7.06 20.50 4.58
CA TYR A 42 7.12 19.29 5.38
C TYR A 42 8.01 18.21 4.74
N VAL A 43 8.51 17.30 5.57
CA VAL A 43 9.23 16.10 5.10
C VAL A 43 8.21 15.00 4.77
N PRO A 44 8.19 14.46 3.54
CA PRO A 44 7.25 13.39 3.19
C PRO A 44 7.47 12.12 4.03
N GLN A 45 6.37 11.45 4.39
CA GLN A 45 6.37 10.22 5.19
C GLN A 45 7.16 10.36 6.51
N SER A 46 7.04 11.50 7.21
CA SER A 46 7.62 11.72 8.54
C SER A 46 6.64 11.48 9.68
N ARG A 47 5.33 11.55 9.41
CA ARG A 47 4.29 11.34 10.42
C ARG A 47 4.29 9.91 10.94
N ASP A 48 4.04 9.75 12.23
CA ASP A 48 4.03 8.46 12.95
C ASP A 48 5.36 7.70 12.80
N ARG A 49 6.46 8.43 12.62
CA ARG A 49 7.83 7.90 12.49
C ARG A 49 8.78 8.77 13.27
N LEU A 50 9.87 8.19 13.73
CA LEU A 50 10.96 8.94 14.36
C LEU A 50 11.54 10.01 13.42
N PRO A 51 12.14 11.09 13.98
CA PRO A 51 12.73 12.16 13.18
C PRO A 51 13.73 11.63 12.16
N LYS A 52 13.59 12.05 10.90
CA LYS A 52 14.57 11.77 9.84
C LYS A 52 15.75 12.72 10.00
N TRP A 53 16.59 12.47 11.00
CA TRP A 53 17.70 13.34 11.37
C TRP A 53 18.59 13.74 10.20
N TRP A 54 18.91 12.82 9.29
CA TRP A 54 19.72 13.15 8.12
C TRP A 54 19.05 14.20 7.22
N THR A 55 17.74 14.14 7.01
CA THR A 55 16.99 15.09 6.18
C THR A 55 16.85 16.44 6.89
N ILE A 56 16.56 16.41 8.20
CA ILE A 56 16.43 17.59 9.05
C ILE A 56 17.77 18.34 9.10
N ASN A 57 18.85 17.64 9.44
CA ASN A 57 20.19 18.23 9.58
C ASN A 57 20.69 18.76 8.24
N ARG A 58 20.49 18.03 7.13
CA ARG A 58 20.85 18.50 5.79
C ARG A 58 20.16 19.83 5.45
N ALA A 59 18.85 19.92 5.70
CA ALA A 59 18.10 21.14 5.43
C ALA A 59 18.52 22.29 6.37
N ALA A 60 18.69 22.01 7.66
CA ALA A 60 19.12 23.00 8.64
C ALA A 60 20.52 23.56 8.32
N THR A 61 21.47 22.71 7.92
CA THR A 61 22.79 23.14 7.47
C THR A 61 22.68 24.05 6.24
N ALA A 62 21.98 23.61 5.19
CA ALA A 62 21.86 24.40 3.97
C ALA A 62 21.15 25.75 4.17
N LEU A 63 20.16 25.81 5.06
CA LEU A 63 19.49 27.05 5.42
C LEU A 63 20.39 28.00 6.23
N ARG A 64 21.20 27.46 7.15
CA ARG A 64 22.18 28.25 7.91
C ARG A 64 23.29 28.79 7.01
N ASP A 65 23.76 27.98 6.06
CA ASP A 65 24.76 28.40 5.07
C ASP A 65 24.24 29.54 4.17
N ALA A 66 22.92 29.59 3.94
CA ALA A 66 22.25 30.68 3.24
C ALA A 66 21.95 31.91 4.14
N GLY A 67 22.42 31.91 5.40
CA GLY A 67 22.29 33.02 6.33
C GLY A 67 20.99 33.04 7.15
N HIS A 68 20.18 31.98 7.11
CA HIS A 68 19.00 31.89 7.95
C HIS A 68 19.32 31.34 9.34
N GLU A 69 18.75 31.95 10.38
CA GLU A 69 18.77 31.39 11.73
C GLU A 69 17.74 30.24 11.83
N VAL A 70 18.21 29.04 12.20
CA VAL A 70 17.40 27.81 12.24
C VAL A 70 17.47 27.12 13.60
N THR A 71 16.31 26.95 14.23
CA THR A 71 16.11 26.17 15.47
C THR A 71 15.50 24.80 15.11
N ILE A 72 15.91 23.74 15.82
CA ILE A 72 15.39 22.39 15.63
C ILE A 72 14.79 21.90 16.95
N GLU A 73 13.50 21.59 16.93
CA GLU A 73 12.73 21.04 18.04
C GLU A 73 12.17 19.70 17.60
N ALA A 74 12.80 18.60 18.04
CA ALA A 74 12.42 17.26 17.58
C ALA A 74 12.18 16.33 18.76
N GLU A 75 10.94 15.87 18.88
CA GLU A 75 10.58 14.82 19.83
C GLU A 75 11.03 13.46 19.31
N GLU A 76 11.91 12.77 20.04
CA GLU A 76 12.30 11.39 19.74
C GLU A 76 11.36 10.38 20.44
N THR A 77 10.06 10.54 20.21
CA THR A 77 9.00 9.68 20.76
C THR A 77 8.15 9.08 19.64
N PHE A 78 7.25 8.15 19.98
CA PHE A 78 6.29 7.60 19.03
C PHE A 78 4.93 7.44 19.72
N ARG A 79 3.85 7.64 18.97
CA ARG A 79 2.49 7.28 19.39
C ARG A 79 2.30 5.77 19.24
N SER A 80 1.38 5.21 20.00
CA SER A 80 1.05 3.79 19.85
C SER A 80 0.56 3.52 18.42
N THR A 81 0.83 2.32 17.93
CA THR A 81 0.40 1.89 16.60
C THR A 81 -1.12 1.86 16.51
N ALA A 82 -1.81 1.57 17.62
CA ALA A 82 -3.26 1.60 17.68
C ALA A 82 -3.82 3.01 17.38
N GLU A 83 -3.32 4.04 18.05
CA GLU A 83 -3.73 5.43 17.82
C GLU A 83 -3.37 5.88 16.39
N ALA A 84 -2.13 5.60 15.96
CA ALA A 84 -1.66 6.01 14.63
C ALA A 84 -2.45 5.32 13.49
N GLU A 85 -2.87 4.06 13.67
CA GLU A 85 -3.72 3.37 12.70
C GLU A 85 -5.18 3.86 12.76
N ALA A 86 -5.72 4.19 13.94
CA ALA A 86 -7.04 4.78 14.07
C ALA A 86 -7.14 6.12 13.32
N ASP A 87 -6.21 7.05 13.56
CA ASP A 87 -6.12 8.33 12.84
C ASP A 87 -5.97 8.14 11.33
N LYS A 88 -5.27 7.07 10.92
CA LYS A 88 -5.06 6.77 9.50
C LYS A 88 -6.34 6.27 8.85
N ILE A 89 -7.12 5.44 9.54
CA ILE A 89 -8.42 4.96 9.08
C ILE A 89 -9.37 6.15 8.95
N GLU A 90 -9.45 7.02 9.95
CA GLU A 90 -10.30 8.21 9.92
C GLU A 90 -9.95 9.14 8.74
N ARG A 91 -8.66 9.46 8.57
CA ARG A 91 -8.20 10.27 7.43
C ARG A 91 -8.47 9.60 6.08
N GLN A 92 -8.40 8.27 6.01
CA GLN A 92 -8.71 7.54 4.80
C GLN A 92 -10.23 7.57 4.52
N ALA A 93 -11.08 7.44 5.53
CA ALA A 93 -12.53 7.58 5.40
C ALA A 93 -12.89 9.00 4.90
N ALA A 94 -12.39 10.05 5.55
CA ALA A 94 -12.60 11.42 5.12
C ALA A 94 -12.10 11.69 3.68
N ARG A 95 -11.02 11.03 3.27
CA ARG A 95 -10.52 11.09 1.89
C ARG A 95 -11.48 10.41 0.91
N VAL A 96 -12.05 9.27 1.28
CA VAL A 96 -13.03 8.54 0.48
C VAL A 96 -14.27 9.41 0.29
N ASP A 97 -14.85 9.94 1.37
CA ASP A 97 -16.02 10.83 1.33
C ASP A 97 -15.79 12.04 0.41
N ALA A 98 -14.62 12.68 0.53
CA ALA A 98 -14.27 13.82 -0.32
C ALA A 98 -14.11 13.44 -1.81
N LEU A 99 -13.64 12.23 -2.11
CA LEU A 99 -13.50 11.72 -3.48
C LEU A 99 -14.85 11.30 -4.05
N ASP A 100 -15.72 10.68 -3.25
CA ASP A 100 -17.10 10.34 -3.64
C ASP A 100 -17.90 11.60 -3.94
N ALA A 101 -17.89 12.58 -3.04
CA ALA A 101 -18.55 13.86 -3.29
C ALA A 101 -18.00 14.55 -4.54
N LYS A 102 -16.72 14.36 -4.86
CA LYS A 102 -16.13 14.87 -6.11
C LYS A 102 -16.60 14.07 -7.33
N ALA A 103 -16.70 12.74 -7.23
CA ALA A 103 -17.22 11.89 -8.29
C ALA A 103 -18.68 12.23 -8.61
N ASP A 104 -19.51 12.47 -7.59
CA ASP A 104 -20.91 12.86 -7.76
C ASP A 104 -21.05 14.21 -8.47
N ARG A 105 -20.24 15.21 -8.09
CA ARG A 105 -20.19 16.49 -8.82
C ARG A 105 -19.80 16.30 -10.29
N ARG A 106 -18.84 15.42 -10.58
CA ARG A 106 -18.42 15.15 -11.96
C ARG A 106 -19.48 14.39 -12.76
N ALA A 107 -20.22 13.50 -12.13
CA ALA A 107 -21.36 12.83 -12.77
C ALA A 107 -22.44 13.86 -13.14
N ALA A 108 -22.80 14.77 -12.22
CA ALA A 108 -23.75 15.85 -12.51
C ALA A 108 -23.25 16.81 -13.62
N ASP A 109 -21.96 17.13 -13.64
CA ASP A 109 -21.34 17.90 -14.73
C ASP A 109 -21.49 17.18 -16.08
N ALA A 110 -21.28 15.85 -16.11
CA ALA A 110 -21.42 15.02 -17.30
C ALA A 110 -22.86 14.95 -17.79
N ASP A 111 -23.84 14.72 -16.91
CA ASP A 111 -25.27 14.74 -17.24
C ASP A 111 -25.69 16.08 -17.82
N THR A 112 -25.21 17.18 -17.24
CA THR A 112 -25.47 18.54 -17.73
C THR A 112 -24.88 18.76 -19.12
N ALA A 113 -23.66 18.28 -19.36
CA ALA A 113 -22.98 18.39 -20.64
C ALA A 113 -23.65 17.53 -21.72
N ASP A 114 -24.07 16.31 -21.39
CA ASP A 114 -24.82 15.43 -22.29
C ASP A 114 -26.19 16.02 -22.65
N ALA A 115 -26.94 16.52 -21.67
CA ALA A 115 -28.20 17.21 -21.93
C ALA A 115 -27.99 18.47 -22.82
N ALA A 116 -26.88 19.18 -22.67
CA ALA A 116 -26.52 20.30 -23.54
C ALA A 116 -26.14 19.86 -24.96
N ALA A 117 -25.46 18.71 -25.11
CA ALA A 117 -25.13 18.11 -26.40
C ALA A 117 -26.40 17.66 -27.14
N ARG A 118 -27.32 16.96 -26.46
CA ARG A 118 -28.64 16.58 -27.00
C ARG A 118 -29.41 17.81 -27.49
N ARG A 119 -29.56 18.85 -26.64
CA ARG A 119 -30.19 20.13 -27.05
C ARG A 119 -29.49 20.84 -28.21
N ALA A 120 -28.20 20.59 -28.47
CA ALA A 120 -27.50 21.17 -29.60
C ALA A 120 -27.73 20.34 -30.88
N LEU A 121 -27.79 19.02 -30.75
CA LEU A 121 -28.15 18.08 -31.81
C LEU A 121 -29.61 18.25 -32.25
N ASP A 122 -30.55 18.40 -31.31
CA ASP A 122 -31.99 18.60 -31.59
C ASP A 122 -32.28 19.89 -32.37
N ARG A 123 -31.32 20.82 -32.43
CA ARG A 123 -31.44 22.05 -33.24
C ARG A 123 -31.01 21.86 -34.69
N LEU A 124 -30.38 20.74 -35.02
CA LEU A 124 -30.00 20.42 -36.39
C LEU A 124 -31.22 19.87 -37.14
N PRO A 125 -31.31 20.09 -38.46
CA PRO A 125 -32.36 19.50 -39.28
C PRO A 125 -32.34 17.97 -39.17
N GLU A 126 -33.51 17.37 -38.93
CA GLU A 126 -33.67 15.92 -38.93
C GLU A 126 -33.24 15.33 -40.29
N GLY A 127 -32.43 14.27 -40.26
CA GLY A 127 -31.94 13.63 -41.48
C GLY A 127 -30.73 14.29 -42.16
N GLY A 128 -30.19 15.39 -41.62
CA GLY A 128 -28.92 15.97 -42.08
C GLY A 128 -29.02 16.72 -43.42
N GLU A 129 -29.87 17.74 -43.48
CA GLU A 129 -30.01 18.60 -44.68
C GLU A 129 -28.62 19.08 -45.17
N PRO A 130 -28.31 18.98 -46.48
CA PRO A 130 -27.06 19.53 -47.01
C PRO A 130 -26.92 21.03 -46.77
N ILE A 131 -25.69 21.50 -46.53
CA ILE A 131 -25.41 22.92 -46.40
C ILE A 131 -25.61 23.61 -47.76
N LYS A 132 -26.53 24.57 -47.83
CA LYS A 132 -26.80 25.39 -49.02
C LYS A 132 -25.70 26.43 -49.20
N ILE A 133 -24.66 26.09 -49.95
CA ILE A 133 -23.51 26.98 -50.21
C ILE A 133 -23.97 28.23 -50.98
N GLY A 134 -23.56 29.41 -50.53
CA GLY A 134 -23.90 30.71 -51.12
C GLY A 134 -25.28 31.25 -50.71
N HIS A 135 -26.04 30.52 -49.90
CA HIS A 135 -27.34 30.96 -49.40
C HIS A 135 -27.19 31.74 -48.09
N HIS A 136 -28.11 32.68 -47.80
CA HIS A 136 -28.06 33.50 -46.58
C HIS A 136 -28.13 32.68 -45.26
N SER A 137 -28.57 31.42 -45.33
CA SER A 137 -28.65 30.49 -44.21
C SER A 137 -27.37 29.67 -43.98
N GLU A 138 -26.39 29.72 -44.89
CA GLU A 138 -25.17 28.91 -44.85
C GLU A 138 -24.42 29.05 -43.52
N THR A 139 -24.10 30.29 -43.14
CA THR A 139 -23.35 30.60 -41.90
C THR A 139 -24.08 30.07 -40.67
N ARG A 140 -25.42 30.20 -40.63
CA ARG A 140 -26.22 29.68 -39.52
C ARG A 140 -26.12 28.16 -39.43
N HIS A 141 -26.18 27.45 -40.57
CA HIS A 141 -26.11 25.99 -40.60
C HIS A 141 -24.72 25.50 -40.15
N ARG A 142 -23.64 26.07 -40.69
CA ARG A 142 -22.26 25.73 -40.26
C ARG A 142 -22.07 25.94 -38.76
N ASN A 143 -22.52 27.09 -38.23
CA ASN A 143 -22.41 27.39 -36.81
C ASN A 143 -23.22 26.42 -35.93
N ALA A 144 -24.39 25.97 -36.40
CA ALA A 144 -25.20 24.99 -35.67
C ALA A 144 -24.50 23.64 -35.57
N ILE A 145 -23.93 23.15 -36.68
CA ILE A 145 -23.16 21.90 -36.73
C ILE A 145 -21.93 22.00 -35.82
N GLU A 146 -21.16 23.09 -35.93
CA GLU A 146 -19.97 23.32 -35.10
C GLU A 146 -20.34 23.36 -33.61
N LYS A 147 -21.44 24.04 -33.26
CA LYS A 147 -21.93 24.10 -31.88
C LYS A 147 -22.34 22.72 -31.35
N ALA A 148 -23.02 21.90 -32.16
CA ALA A 148 -23.38 20.53 -31.80
C ALA A 148 -22.12 19.65 -31.63
N HIS A 149 -21.17 19.73 -32.56
CA HIS A 149 -19.89 19.02 -32.49
C HIS A 149 -19.11 19.38 -31.21
N ASN A 150 -18.97 20.68 -30.92
CA ASN A 150 -18.27 21.15 -29.73
C ASN A 150 -19.02 20.82 -28.43
N ALA A 151 -20.35 20.77 -28.45
CA ALA A 151 -21.14 20.31 -27.29
C ALA A 151 -20.94 18.81 -27.05
N MET A 152 -20.96 18.00 -28.11
CA MET A 152 -20.68 16.56 -28.03
C MET A 152 -19.27 16.28 -27.49
N GLY A 153 -18.25 16.97 -28.02
CA GLY A 153 -16.87 16.84 -27.53
C GLY A 153 -16.74 17.17 -26.04
N ARG A 154 -17.43 18.20 -25.56
CA ARG A 154 -17.47 18.54 -24.13
C ARG A 154 -18.19 17.49 -23.28
N SER A 155 -19.29 16.92 -23.78
CA SER A 155 -20.00 15.82 -23.11
C SER A 155 -19.11 14.60 -22.94
N VAL A 156 -18.41 14.18 -24.00
CA VAL A 156 -17.47 13.05 -23.95
C VAL A 156 -16.33 13.30 -22.95
N GLU A 157 -15.76 14.50 -22.91
CA GLU A 157 -14.69 14.79 -21.95
C GLU A 157 -15.22 14.85 -20.51
N ALA A 158 -16.41 15.39 -20.29
CA ALA A 158 -17.04 15.41 -18.98
C ALA A 158 -17.34 13.98 -18.47
N ASP A 159 -17.83 13.09 -19.34
CA ASP A 159 -18.05 11.68 -19.02
C ASP A 159 -16.74 10.95 -18.67
N ARG A 160 -15.65 11.21 -19.43
CA ARG A 160 -14.31 10.70 -19.10
C ARG A 160 -13.81 11.23 -17.76
N GLU A 161 -14.08 12.49 -17.43
CA GLU A 161 -13.72 13.06 -16.13
C GLU A 161 -14.53 12.42 -14.99
N ALA A 162 -15.83 12.19 -15.18
CA ALA A 162 -16.69 11.50 -14.24
C ALA A 162 -16.21 10.07 -13.99
N THR A 163 -15.94 9.30 -15.04
CA THR A 163 -15.40 7.94 -14.96
C THR A 163 -14.07 7.91 -14.21
N ARG A 164 -13.14 8.82 -14.53
CA ARG A 164 -11.85 8.94 -13.81
C ARG A 164 -12.04 9.32 -12.35
N ALA A 165 -13.01 10.17 -12.02
CA ALA A 165 -13.29 10.58 -10.65
C ALA A 165 -13.86 9.41 -9.84
N ARG A 166 -14.82 8.66 -10.39
CA ARG A 166 -15.41 7.48 -9.75
C ARG A 166 -14.35 6.40 -9.50
N ALA A 167 -13.57 6.03 -10.52
CA ALA A 167 -12.51 5.03 -10.37
C ALA A 167 -11.49 5.40 -9.28
N ARG A 168 -11.20 6.69 -9.08
CA ARG A 168 -10.32 7.16 -7.99
C ARG A 168 -10.96 7.01 -6.62
N ALA A 169 -12.27 7.21 -6.51
CA ALA A 169 -13.00 7.01 -5.26
C ALA A 169 -13.03 5.51 -4.89
N ASP A 170 -13.35 4.64 -5.86
CA ASP A 170 -13.38 3.18 -5.66
C ASP A 170 -12.02 2.63 -5.18
N VAL A 171 -10.93 3.05 -5.82
CA VAL A 171 -9.56 2.66 -5.40
C VAL A 171 -9.24 3.17 -3.99
N ALA A 172 -9.71 4.37 -3.62
CA ALA A 172 -9.50 4.90 -2.29
C ALA A 172 -10.29 4.10 -1.23
N ALA A 173 -11.51 3.67 -1.54
CA ALA A 173 -12.35 2.88 -0.64
C ALA A 173 -11.70 1.55 -0.26
N GLY A 174 -11.11 0.83 -1.23
CA GLY A 174 -10.44 -0.45 -0.99
C GLY A 174 -9.07 -0.37 -0.27
N THR A 175 -8.56 0.83 0.02
CA THR A 175 -7.19 1.00 0.57
C THR A 175 -7.06 0.44 1.98
N THR A 176 -8.05 0.70 2.85
CA THR A 176 -8.04 0.20 4.23
C THR A 176 -8.20 -1.32 4.24
N GLU A 177 -9.16 -1.86 3.50
CA GLU A 177 -9.36 -3.29 3.36
C GLU A 177 -8.09 -4.01 2.90
N SER A 178 -7.44 -3.50 1.83
CA SER A 178 -6.19 -4.07 1.31
C SER A 178 -5.06 -4.04 2.34
N ARG A 179 -5.02 -3.03 3.22
CA ARG A 179 -4.01 -2.90 4.28
C ARG A 179 -4.19 -3.94 5.38
N TYR A 180 -5.44 -4.30 5.68
CA TYR A 180 -5.83 -5.30 6.69
C TYR A 180 -6.08 -6.68 6.09
N ALA A 181 -5.98 -6.87 4.77
CA ALA A 181 -6.10 -8.17 4.14
C ALA A 181 -5.14 -9.19 4.81
N PRO A 182 -5.62 -10.40 5.16
CA PRO A 182 -4.83 -11.39 5.92
C PRO A 182 -3.40 -11.62 5.44
N GLY A 183 -3.20 -11.81 4.14
CA GLY A 183 -1.87 -12.03 3.56
C GLY A 183 -0.95 -10.81 3.70
N MET A 184 -1.51 -9.59 3.69
CA MET A 184 -0.75 -8.35 3.89
C MET A 184 -0.35 -8.16 5.36
N VAL A 185 -1.23 -8.51 6.29
CA VAL A 185 -0.94 -8.51 7.73
C VAL A 185 0.20 -9.48 8.03
N ALA A 186 0.15 -10.70 7.52
CA ALA A 186 1.21 -11.69 7.75
C ALA A 186 2.57 -11.23 7.20
N ARG A 187 2.63 -10.74 5.96
CA ARG A 187 3.88 -10.21 5.37
C ARG A 187 4.41 -8.99 6.13
N ARG A 188 3.52 -8.18 6.71
CA ARG A 188 3.90 -7.04 7.54
C ARG A 188 4.54 -7.51 8.85
N ILE A 189 3.95 -8.51 9.52
CA ILE A 189 4.54 -9.11 10.73
C ILE A 189 5.94 -9.66 10.41
N ASP A 190 6.11 -10.41 9.31
CA ASP A 190 7.42 -10.97 8.92
C ASP A 190 8.49 -9.88 8.68
N ARG A 191 8.08 -8.76 8.07
CA ARG A 191 8.95 -7.61 7.86
C ARG A 191 9.34 -6.96 9.20
N LEU A 192 8.37 -6.69 10.06
CA LEU A 192 8.61 -6.09 11.38
C LEU A 192 9.55 -6.97 12.22
N ASP A 193 9.32 -8.27 12.22
CA ASP A 193 10.20 -9.27 12.83
C ASP A 193 11.65 -9.19 12.32
N THR A 194 11.83 -8.95 11.02
CA THR A 194 13.15 -8.80 10.40
C THR A 194 13.80 -7.47 10.78
N ASP A 195 13.03 -6.40 10.80
CA ASP A 195 13.49 -5.06 11.19
C ASP A 195 13.88 -5.01 12.67
N ILE A 196 13.11 -5.66 13.55
CA ILE A 196 13.44 -5.82 14.98
C ILE A 196 14.79 -6.53 15.13
N ARG A 197 15.00 -7.66 14.43
CA ARG A 197 16.30 -8.37 14.44
C ARG A 197 17.43 -7.48 13.92
N GLY A 198 17.18 -6.66 12.91
CA GLY A 198 18.13 -5.69 12.38
C GLY A 198 18.47 -4.57 13.37
N CYS A 199 17.49 -4.06 14.13
CA CYS A 199 17.72 -3.12 15.23
C CYS A 199 18.53 -3.76 16.35
N THR A 200 18.12 -4.93 16.84
CA THR A 200 18.80 -5.65 17.92
C THR A 200 20.26 -5.92 17.57
N ARG A 201 20.54 -6.39 16.35
CA ARG A 201 21.91 -6.60 15.87
C ARG A 201 22.77 -5.34 15.88
N ARG A 202 22.19 -4.19 15.53
CA ARG A 202 22.90 -2.89 15.59
C ARG A 202 23.14 -2.44 17.04
N ILE A 203 22.22 -2.74 17.95
CA ILE A 203 22.34 -2.40 19.37
C ILE A 203 23.45 -3.25 20.02
N GLU A 204 23.42 -4.56 19.79
CA GLU A 204 24.29 -5.53 20.47
C GLU A 204 25.64 -5.72 19.76
N GLY A 205 25.75 -5.30 18.50
CA GLY A 205 26.87 -5.67 17.63
C GLY A 205 26.66 -7.04 17.00
N SER A 206 27.50 -7.38 16.04
CA SER A 206 27.47 -8.69 15.40
C SER A 206 28.79 -9.09 14.80
N SER A 207 29.05 -10.39 14.75
CA SER A 207 30.12 -10.97 13.95
C SER A 207 29.55 -11.78 12.79
N HIS A 208 30.18 -11.69 11.63
CA HIS A 208 29.84 -12.50 10.45
C HIS A 208 31.08 -13.23 9.95
N ASN A 209 30.99 -14.56 9.86
CA ASN A 209 32.06 -15.41 9.37
C ASN A 209 31.89 -15.66 7.87
N PHE A 210 32.89 -15.28 7.08
CA PHE A 210 32.94 -15.51 5.66
C PHE A 210 33.73 -16.79 5.35
N GLY A 211 33.41 -17.42 4.21
CA GLY A 211 34.19 -18.56 3.72
C GLY A 211 35.67 -18.19 3.62
N GLY A 212 36.55 -19.02 4.20
CA GLY A 212 37.98 -18.75 4.30
C GLY A 212 38.45 -18.22 5.66
N GLY A 213 37.56 -18.12 6.67
CA GLY A 213 37.93 -17.83 8.06
C GLY A 213 38.02 -16.34 8.42
N TYR A 214 37.64 -15.45 7.51
CA TYR A 214 37.54 -14.02 7.77
C TYR A 214 36.29 -13.70 8.60
N ILE A 215 36.46 -12.99 9.72
CA ILE A 215 35.37 -12.59 10.61
C ILE A 215 35.25 -11.07 10.61
N GLU A 216 34.13 -10.57 10.11
CA GLU A 216 33.78 -9.15 10.21
C GLU A 216 33.03 -8.92 11.52
N THR A 217 33.60 -8.10 12.41
CA THR A 217 32.96 -7.75 13.69
C THR A 217 32.50 -6.30 13.66
N THR A 218 31.21 -6.09 13.87
CA THR A 218 30.59 -4.77 14.10
C THR A 218 30.41 -4.58 15.61
N ALA A 219 31.00 -3.51 16.14
CA ALA A 219 30.89 -3.17 17.55
C ALA A 219 29.44 -2.79 17.94
N PRO A 220 29.03 -2.99 19.21
CA PRO A 220 27.75 -2.52 19.71
C PRO A 220 27.58 -0.99 19.55
N ALA A 221 26.36 -0.54 19.32
CA ALA A 221 26.06 0.89 19.29
C ALA A 221 26.25 1.53 20.67
N THR A 222 26.73 2.78 20.70
CA THR A 222 26.99 3.53 21.94
C THR A 222 26.37 4.93 21.91
N GLY A 223 26.22 5.54 23.10
CA GLY A 223 25.73 6.90 23.29
C GLY A 223 24.33 7.17 22.69
N ALA A 224 24.13 8.39 22.20
CA ALA A 224 22.86 8.85 21.62
C ALA A 224 22.39 7.99 20.41
N TYR A 225 23.31 7.36 19.68
CA TYR A 225 22.93 6.46 18.59
C TYR A 225 22.25 5.18 19.11
N ARG A 226 22.76 4.62 20.23
CA ARG A 226 22.14 3.47 20.88
C ARG A 226 20.75 3.79 21.40
N GLU A 227 20.58 4.94 22.04
CA GLU A 227 19.27 5.40 22.56
C GLU A 227 18.23 5.50 21.43
N ARG A 228 18.59 6.11 20.29
CA ARG A 228 17.73 6.15 19.10
C ARG A 228 17.35 4.77 18.58
N LEU A 229 18.30 3.83 18.57
CA LEU A 229 18.02 2.45 18.13
C LEU A 229 17.06 1.74 19.09
N LEU A 230 17.17 1.99 20.40
CA LEU A 230 16.25 1.46 21.39
C LEU A 230 14.84 2.01 21.18
N THR A 231 14.69 3.32 20.97
CA THR A 231 13.40 3.93 20.63
C THR A 231 12.84 3.37 19.32
N GLN A 232 13.69 3.21 18.29
CA GLN A 232 13.28 2.60 17.02
C GLN A 232 12.81 1.16 17.21
N ARG A 233 13.52 0.37 18.03
CA ARG A 233 13.13 -1.01 18.33
C ARG A 233 11.80 -1.07 19.06
N ALA A 234 11.60 -0.23 20.07
CA ALA A 234 10.36 -0.14 20.82
C ALA A 234 9.17 0.21 19.90
N GLN A 235 9.35 1.13 18.95
CA GLN A 235 8.33 1.47 17.96
C GLN A 235 7.98 0.26 17.07
N LEU A 236 8.98 -0.53 16.65
CA LEU A 236 8.76 -1.72 15.82
C LEU A 236 8.08 -2.84 16.61
N GLU A 237 8.42 -3.01 17.88
CA GLU A 237 7.80 -3.98 18.80
C GLU A 237 6.32 -3.65 19.04
N ASP A 238 5.99 -2.38 19.27
CA ASP A 238 4.61 -1.91 19.38
C ASP A 238 3.81 -2.17 18.08
N GLN A 239 4.39 -1.87 16.92
CA GLN A 239 3.78 -2.22 15.63
C GLN A 239 3.55 -3.72 15.49
N ARG A 240 4.55 -4.53 15.85
CA ARG A 240 4.48 -5.99 15.77
C ARG A 240 3.40 -6.54 16.69
N ALA A 241 3.25 -5.99 17.89
CA ALA A 241 2.19 -6.35 18.83
C ALA A 241 0.80 -6.06 18.25
N TYR A 242 0.58 -4.84 17.76
CA TYR A 242 -0.68 -4.44 17.13
C TYR A 242 -1.08 -5.36 15.96
N TRP A 243 -0.18 -5.58 15.00
CA TRP A 243 -0.50 -6.41 13.84
C TRP A 243 -0.70 -7.88 14.18
N SER A 244 -0.06 -8.36 15.26
CA SER A 244 -0.27 -9.72 15.76
C SER A 244 -1.66 -9.87 16.38
N ALA A 245 -2.11 -8.88 17.17
CA ALA A 245 -3.47 -8.85 17.70
C ALA A 245 -4.53 -8.79 16.57
N VAL A 246 -4.28 -8.01 15.51
CA VAL A 246 -5.13 -8.01 14.30
C VAL A 246 -5.20 -9.40 13.68
N ARG A 247 -4.07 -10.10 13.56
CA ARG A 247 -4.04 -11.45 12.98
C ARG A 247 -4.77 -12.48 13.83
N GLU A 248 -4.68 -12.38 15.15
CA GLU A 248 -5.42 -13.22 16.09
C GLU A 248 -6.93 -12.95 15.99
N ALA A 249 -7.35 -11.68 15.89
CA ALA A 249 -8.75 -11.32 15.65
C ALA A 249 -9.28 -11.89 14.33
N GLN A 250 -8.48 -11.87 13.27
CA GLN A 250 -8.83 -12.50 11.98
C GLN A 250 -9.01 -14.01 12.09
N ALA A 251 -8.16 -14.66 12.89
CA ALA A 251 -8.27 -16.09 13.14
C ALA A 251 -9.51 -16.44 13.98
N ALA A 252 -9.81 -15.64 15.01
CA ALA A 252 -11.03 -15.78 15.81
C ALA A 252 -12.30 -15.58 14.97
N ALA A 253 -12.26 -14.68 13.98
CA ALA A 253 -13.33 -14.47 13.01
C ALA A 253 -13.41 -15.56 11.91
N GLY A 254 -12.55 -16.59 11.94
CA GLY A 254 -12.53 -17.66 10.95
C GLY A 254 -12.00 -17.25 9.56
N GLN A 255 -11.41 -16.06 9.42
CA GLN A 255 -10.87 -15.57 8.14
C GLN A 255 -9.52 -16.21 7.81
N VAL A 256 -8.79 -16.69 8.82
CA VAL A 256 -7.44 -17.23 8.70
C VAL A 256 -7.26 -18.40 9.65
N THR A 257 -6.64 -19.48 9.18
CA THR A 257 -6.11 -20.51 10.07
C THR A 257 -4.64 -20.22 10.33
N ILE A 258 -4.26 -20.02 11.60
CA ILE A 258 -2.86 -19.78 11.96
C ILE A 258 -2.15 -21.13 11.99
N HIS A 259 -1.41 -21.42 10.92
CA HIS A 259 -0.55 -22.60 10.86
C HIS A 259 0.81 -22.34 11.51
N SER A 260 1.31 -23.34 12.20
CA SER A 260 2.65 -23.42 12.79
C SER A 260 3.25 -24.81 12.61
N ARG A 261 4.50 -24.98 13.06
CA ARG A 261 5.19 -26.28 13.12
C ARG A 261 4.40 -27.33 13.92
N ASP A 262 3.63 -26.91 14.90
CA ASP A 262 2.90 -27.83 15.79
C ASP A 262 1.58 -28.30 15.15
N THR A 263 1.07 -27.54 14.18
CA THR A 263 -0.18 -27.85 13.48
C THR A 263 0.00 -28.68 12.22
N ILE A 264 1.16 -28.58 11.55
CA ILE A 264 1.44 -29.25 10.27
C ILE A 264 2.59 -30.23 10.45
N ASN A 265 2.35 -31.48 10.10
CA ASN A 265 3.31 -32.57 10.19
C ASN A 265 3.84 -32.97 8.82
N LYS A 266 4.97 -33.68 8.80
CA LYS A 266 5.48 -34.32 7.59
C LYS A 266 4.48 -35.39 7.13
N GLY A 267 4.15 -35.40 5.83
CA GLY A 267 3.15 -36.29 5.26
C GLY A 267 1.75 -35.68 5.15
N ASP A 268 1.49 -34.55 5.82
CA ASP A 268 0.26 -33.78 5.61
C ASP A 268 0.21 -33.18 4.20
N MET A 269 -0.99 -32.85 3.72
CA MET A 269 -1.17 -32.17 2.44
C MET A 269 -1.65 -30.74 2.67
N ILE A 270 -0.98 -29.78 2.05
CA ILE A 270 -1.33 -28.37 2.16
C ILE A 270 -1.74 -27.78 0.82
N LYS A 271 -2.73 -26.89 0.84
CA LYS A 271 -3.11 -26.09 -0.31
C LYS A 271 -2.32 -24.80 -0.31
N HIS A 272 -1.73 -24.47 -1.44
CA HIS A 272 -1.12 -23.16 -1.67
C HIS A 272 -1.37 -22.74 -3.14
N ARG A 273 -0.70 -21.67 -3.60
CA ARG A 273 -0.88 -21.12 -4.95
C ARG A 273 -0.88 -22.14 -6.09
N PHE A 274 -0.07 -23.21 -6.00
CA PHE A 274 0.03 -24.24 -7.03
C PHE A 274 -0.85 -25.47 -6.78
N GLY A 275 -1.83 -25.37 -5.89
CA GLY A 275 -2.74 -26.46 -5.55
C GLY A 275 -2.34 -27.21 -4.28
N TRP A 276 -2.78 -28.46 -4.18
CA TRP A 276 -2.54 -29.35 -3.04
C TRP A 276 -1.24 -30.14 -3.23
N HIS A 277 -0.36 -30.10 -2.22
CA HIS A 277 0.94 -30.77 -2.28
C HIS A 277 1.32 -31.36 -0.92
N VAL A 278 2.06 -32.47 -0.93
CA VAL A 278 2.47 -33.18 0.29
C VAL A 278 3.68 -32.50 0.93
N VAL A 279 3.63 -32.34 2.24
CA VAL A 279 4.69 -31.77 3.07
C VAL A 279 5.81 -32.80 3.25
N THR A 280 7.01 -32.47 2.76
CA THR A 280 8.21 -33.31 2.87
C THR A 280 9.08 -32.95 4.08
N ARG A 281 9.07 -31.67 4.48
CA ARG A 281 9.84 -31.16 5.63
C ARG A 281 9.09 -30.01 6.31
N VAL A 282 9.15 -29.99 7.64
CA VAL A 282 8.55 -28.92 8.46
C VAL A 282 9.69 -28.13 9.12
N ASN A 283 9.78 -26.84 8.81
CA ASN A 283 10.74 -25.91 9.44
C ASN A 283 9.99 -24.96 10.39
N PRO A 284 10.70 -24.23 11.29
CA PRO A 284 10.05 -23.32 12.23
C PRO A 284 9.20 -22.21 11.59
N LYS A 285 9.53 -21.76 10.37
CA LYS A 285 8.85 -20.63 9.69
C LYS A 285 8.20 -21.01 8.35
N SER A 286 8.37 -22.23 7.90
CA SER A 286 7.94 -22.66 6.57
C SER A 286 7.84 -24.17 6.50
N VAL A 287 7.05 -24.68 5.58
CA VAL A 287 7.06 -26.08 5.19
C VAL A 287 7.67 -26.22 3.79
N THR A 288 8.33 -27.34 3.54
CA THR A 288 8.77 -27.73 2.21
C THR A 288 7.78 -28.74 1.67
N VAL A 289 7.24 -28.48 0.48
CA VAL A 289 6.36 -29.40 -0.24
C VAL A 289 7.07 -30.01 -1.43
N ALA A 290 6.66 -31.21 -1.81
CA ALA A 290 7.01 -31.82 -3.08
C ALA A 290 6.12 -31.19 -4.17
N LEU A 291 6.70 -30.35 -5.03
CA LEU A 291 5.99 -29.72 -6.14
C LEU A 291 6.36 -30.45 -7.43
N ASP A 292 5.37 -31.04 -8.09
CA ASP A 292 5.55 -31.66 -9.40
C ASP A 292 5.51 -30.58 -10.50
N TRP A 293 6.57 -30.50 -11.29
CA TRP A 293 6.72 -29.51 -12.35
C TRP A 293 7.63 -30.02 -13.48
N ASN A 294 7.15 -29.97 -14.73
CA ASN A 294 7.88 -30.43 -15.93
C ASN A 294 8.58 -31.78 -15.74
N ASP A 295 7.79 -32.83 -15.48
CA ASP A 295 8.25 -34.22 -15.39
C ASP A 295 9.21 -34.54 -14.23
N GLY A 296 9.29 -33.65 -13.21
CA GLY A 296 10.08 -33.92 -12.01
C GLY A 296 9.51 -33.27 -10.75
N THR A 297 9.78 -33.89 -9.60
CA THR A 297 9.40 -33.37 -8.28
C THR A 297 10.53 -32.54 -7.70
N ARG A 298 10.25 -31.30 -7.31
CA ARG A 298 11.23 -30.39 -6.69
C ARG A 298 10.76 -29.93 -5.31
N PRO A 299 11.68 -29.71 -4.35
CA PRO A 299 11.32 -29.13 -3.07
C PRO A 299 10.96 -27.66 -3.25
N TYR A 300 9.74 -27.28 -2.84
CA TYR A 300 9.28 -25.90 -2.85
C TYR A 300 8.99 -25.43 -1.43
N LYS A 301 9.47 -24.22 -1.08
CA LYS A 301 9.29 -23.64 0.26
C LYS A 301 8.03 -22.80 0.31
N VAL A 302 7.12 -23.15 1.23
CA VAL A 302 5.88 -22.42 1.51
C VAL A 302 5.95 -21.85 2.93
N VAL A 303 5.73 -20.55 3.07
CA VAL A 303 5.61 -19.91 4.39
C VAL A 303 4.24 -20.23 4.97
N TYR A 304 4.13 -20.44 6.29
CA TYR A 304 2.85 -20.79 6.93
C TYR A 304 1.71 -19.81 6.62
N ALA A 305 2.03 -18.54 6.41
CA ALA A 305 1.06 -17.51 6.04
C ALA A 305 0.44 -17.68 4.64
N ASP A 306 1.08 -18.42 3.74
CA ASP A 306 0.60 -18.68 2.37
C ASP A 306 -0.16 -20.02 2.25
N VAL A 307 -0.34 -20.75 3.37
CA VAL A 307 -1.13 -21.98 3.42
C VAL A 307 -2.62 -21.61 3.39
N GLN A 308 -3.33 -22.16 2.42
CA GLN A 308 -4.74 -21.89 2.13
C GLN A 308 -5.68 -23.01 2.59
N GLY A 309 -5.12 -24.15 3.02
CA GLY A 309 -5.86 -25.33 3.43
C GLY A 309 -4.89 -26.42 3.89
N HIS A 310 -5.36 -27.31 4.75
CA HIS A 310 -4.57 -28.36 5.39
C HIS A 310 -5.42 -29.61 5.56
N HIS A 311 -4.87 -30.75 5.15
CA HIS A 311 -5.38 -32.08 5.43
C HIS A 311 -4.32 -32.88 6.17
N THR A 312 -4.74 -33.58 7.21
CA THR A 312 -3.84 -34.46 7.97
C THR A 312 -3.42 -35.66 7.12
N ALA A 313 -2.26 -36.24 7.40
CA ALA A 313 -1.81 -37.45 6.70
C ALA A 313 -2.86 -38.57 6.70
N ALA A 314 -3.63 -38.73 7.79
CA ALA A 314 -4.70 -39.71 7.88
C ALA A 314 -5.86 -39.42 6.91
N GLU A 315 -6.27 -38.15 6.78
CA GLU A 315 -7.29 -37.72 5.80
C GLU A 315 -6.83 -37.92 4.36
N VAL A 316 -5.55 -37.65 4.09
CA VAL A 316 -4.95 -37.82 2.77
C VAL A 316 -4.93 -39.29 2.37
N GLU A 317 -4.53 -40.19 3.28
CA GLU A 317 -4.51 -41.63 3.03
C GLU A 317 -5.93 -42.19 2.87
N ALA A 318 -6.89 -41.73 3.67
CA ALA A 318 -8.30 -42.09 3.49
C ALA A 318 -8.85 -41.64 2.12
N ALA A 319 -8.51 -40.42 1.68
CA ALA A 319 -8.91 -39.90 0.37
C ALA A 319 -8.27 -40.67 -0.79
N ARG A 320 -6.99 -41.05 -0.66
CA ARG A 320 -6.29 -41.90 -1.64
C ARG A 320 -6.91 -43.29 -1.73
N ALA A 321 -7.20 -43.92 -0.58
CA ALA A 321 -7.87 -45.22 -0.55
C ALA A 321 -9.23 -45.17 -1.27
N ALA A 322 -10.06 -44.17 -0.96
CA ALA A 322 -11.36 -43.98 -1.60
C ALA A 322 -11.24 -43.72 -3.12
N ALA A 323 -10.24 -42.94 -3.56
CA ALA A 323 -9.98 -42.71 -4.98
C ALA A 323 -9.55 -43.99 -5.71
N THR A 324 -8.78 -44.84 -5.05
CA THR A 324 -8.30 -46.11 -5.61
C THR A 324 -9.43 -47.13 -5.74
N GLU A 325 -10.32 -47.18 -4.74
CA GLU A 325 -11.54 -48.00 -4.77
C GLU A 325 -12.52 -47.54 -5.87
N LYS A 326 -12.66 -46.22 -6.05
CA LYS A 326 -13.47 -45.64 -7.13
C LYS A 326 -12.88 -45.94 -8.53
N ALA A 327 -11.57 -45.81 -8.70
CA ALA A 327 -10.91 -46.14 -9.96
C ALA A 327 -11.02 -47.65 -10.28
N ALA A 328 -10.93 -48.52 -9.26
CA ALA A 328 -11.13 -49.95 -9.41
C ALA A 328 -12.57 -50.30 -9.82
N THR A 329 -13.58 -49.62 -9.24
CA THR A 329 -15.00 -49.81 -9.62
C THR A 329 -15.33 -49.26 -11.00
N GLU A 330 -14.75 -48.12 -11.41
CA GLU A 330 -14.92 -47.59 -12.78
C GLU A 330 -14.24 -48.48 -13.84
N THR A 331 -13.07 -49.05 -13.53
CA THR A 331 -12.38 -49.99 -14.42
C THR A 331 -13.14 -51.33 -14.54
N ALA A 332 -13.74 -51.80 -13.44
CA ALA A 332 -14.58 -52.99 -13.43
C ALA A 332 -15.94 -52.78 -14.13
N ALA A 333 -16.48 -51.55 -14.13
CA ALA A 333 -17.71 -51.21 -14.86
C ALA A 333 -17.49 -50.98 -16.37
N ALA A 334 -16.23 -50.76 -16.79
CA ALA A 334 -15.83 -50.60 -18.18
C ALA A 334 -15.34 -51.90 -18.85
N SER A 335 -15.27 -53.01 -18.09
CA SER A 335 -14.90 -54.36 -18.55
C SER A 335 -16.15 -55.24 -18.69
#